data_AF-A0A6P1EQD4-F1
#
_entry.id   AF-A0A6P1EQD4-F1
#
_cell.length_a   1.000
_cell.length_b   1.000
_cell.length_c   1.000
_cell.angle_alpha   90.00
_cell.angle_beta   90.00
_cell.angle_gamma   90.00
#
_symmetry.space_group_name_H-M   'P 1'
#
loop_
_entity.id
_entity.type
_entity.pdbx_description
1 polymer ?
#
loop_
_entity_poly.entity_id
_entity_poly.type
_entity_poly.pdbx_seq_one_letter_code
_entity_poly.pdbx_strand_id
1 'polypeptide(L)'
;MEKVVYREELCGRIALVKEMDMPFGRYYTGYIEILHKDPFSWRNHVEMGKELFFDSWDEFEEFPGGVTFAGTFPDIESEEGFVGFDTEPFTPGEYTQEDCIDILKKTANILAIRTRAAEEAIASRKNSEPKNKSNKKSKNVGLLLEAVNDLANASAFNERDKKDKVSERLDSAGKNVTLFLVNELHVKPSDIAMFTILKTVLSEDDEDE
;
A
#
# COMPACT_ATOMS: atom_id res chain seq x y z
N MET A 1 -6.33 -24.95 19.15
CA MET A 1 -7.06 -25.45 17.98
C MET A 1 -7.41 -24.23 17.15
N GLU A 2 -7.13 -24.25 15.84
CA GLU A 2 -7.54 -23.15 14.94
C GLU A 2 -8.90 -23.47 14.31
N LYS A 3 -9.74 -22.45 14.13
CA LYS A 3 -11.04 -22.58 13.47
C LYS A 3 -11.34 -21.34 12.66
N VAL A 4 -11.69 -21.51 11.38
CA VAL A 4 -12.25 -20.41 10.58
C VAL A 4 -13.63 -20.04 11.12
N VAL A 5 -13.78 -18.82 11.61
CA VAL A 5 -15.05 -18.28 12.17
C VAL A 5 -15.71 -17.28 11.24
N TYR A 6 -14.96 -16.74 10.27
CA TYR A 6 -15.47 -15.87 9.22
C TYR A 6 -14.73 -16.12 7.92
N ARG A 7 -15.48 -16.19 6.82
CA ARG A 7 -14.96 -16.22 5.45
C ARG A 7 -15.99 -15.57 4.53
N GLU A 8 -15.63 -14.46 3.92
CA GLU A 8 -16.50 -13.76 2.98
C GLU A 8 -15.68 -13.12 1.86
N GLU A 9 -16.30 -12.94 0.69
CA GLU A 9 -15.72 -12.15 -0.39
C GLU A 9 -16.10 -10.69 -0.21
N LEU A 10 -15.11 -9.83 0.06
CA LEU A 10 -15.26 -8.40 0.28
C LEU A 10 -14.57 -7.65 -0.85
N CYS A 11 -15.34 -6.89 -1.63
CA CYS A 11 -14.82 -6.12 -2.76
C CYS A 11 -14.00 -6.95 -3.77
N GLY A 12 -14.36 -8.22 -3.97
CA GLY A 12 -13.66 -9.14 -4.85
C GLY A 12 -12.40 -9.78 -4.25
N ARG A 13 -12.25 -9.74 -2.92
CA ARG A 13 -11.14 -10.32 -2.15
C ARG A 13 -11.68 -11.29 -1.12
N ILE A 14 -11.03 -12.41 -0.92
CA ILE A 14 -11.33 -13.28 0.22
C ILE A 14 -10.81 -12.62 1.50
N ALA A 15 -11.70 -12.42 2.48
CA ALA A 15 -11.36 -12.05 3.84
C ALA A 15 -11.67 -13.21 4.78
N LEU A 16 -10.75 -13.49 5.71
CA LEU A 16 -10.81 -14.61 6.63
C LEU A 16 -10.54 -14.14 8.06
N VAL A 17 -11.33 -14.64 9.02
CA VAL A 17 -10.96 -14.58 10.44
C VAL A 17 -10.90 -16.01 10.98
N LYS A 18 -9.79 -16.32 11.67
CA LYS A 18 -9.63 -17.55 12.42
C LYS A 18 -9.68 -17.24 13.92
N GLU A 19 -10.35 -18.09 14.66
CA GLU A 19 -10.26 -18.16 16.12
C GLU A 19 -9.17 -19.16 16.50
N MET A 20 -8.30 -18.74 17.40
CA MET A 20 -7.21 -19.53 17.95
C MET A 20 -7.54 -19.85 19.40
N ASP A 21 -7.89 -21.11 19.67
CA ASP A 21 -8.20 -21.59 21.01
C ASP A 21 -6.94 -22.23 21.63
N MET A 22 -6.21 -21.46 22.43
CA MET A 22 -4.94 -21.85 23.05
C MET A 22 -5.09 -22.02 24.57
N PRO A 23 -4.19 -22.78 25.24
CA PRO A 23 -4.27 -22.99 26.70
C PRO A 23 -4.24 -21.70 27.53
N PHE A 24 -3.68 -20.62 26.98
CA PHE A 24 -3.50 -19.34 27.65
C PHE A 24 -4.58 -18.30 27.30
N GLY A 25 -5.53 -18.64 26.44
CA GLY A 25 -6.59 -17.73 26.02
C GLY A 25 -7.06 -17.96 24.59
N ARG A 26 -8.17 -17.30 24.25
CA ARG A 26 -8.66 -17.20 22.88
C ARG A 26 -8.23 -15.87 22.28
N TYR A 27 -7.80 -15.92 21.03
CA TYR A 27 -7.49 -14.75 20.23
C TYR A 27 -7.88 -15.00 18.77
N TYR A 28 -7.79 -13.98 17.94
CA TYR A 28 -8.17 -14.01 16.55
C TYR A 28 -7.01 -13.64 15.63
N THR A 29 -6.98 -14.25 14.44
CA THR A 29 -6.12 -13.82 13.35
C THR A 29 -6.99 -13.45 12.15
N GLY A 30 -6.62 -12.36 11.48
CA GLY A 30 -7.35 -11.83 10.33
C GLY A 30 -6.49 -11.81 9.09
N TYR A 31 -7.06 -12.15 7.94
CA TYR A 31 -6.35 -12.20 6.67
C TYR A 31 -7.19 -11.63 5.54
N ILE A 32 -6.54 -10.92 4.62
CA ILE A 32 -7.15 -10.39 3.41
C ILE A 32 -6.30 -10.71 2.18
N GLU A 33 -6.98 -11.13 1.12
CA GLU A 33 -6.37 -11.49 -0.14
C GLU A 33 -5.82 -10.26 -0.90
N ILE A 34 -4.63 -10.42 -1.48
CA ILE A 34 -3.98 -9.49 -2.42
C ILE A 34 -4.14 -10.06 -3.82
N LEU A 35 -4.88 -9.38 -4.68
CA LEU A 35 -5.31 -9.87 -5.98
C LEU A 35 -4.21 -9.68 -7.05
N HIS A 36 -4.21 -10.49 -8.11
CA HIS A 36 -3.32 -10.33 -9.27
C HIS A 36 -3.33 -8.93 -9.90
N LYS A 37 -4.44 -8.22 -9.78
CA LYS A 37 -4.64 -6.84 -10.30
C LYS A 37 -4.12 -5.75 -9.36
N ASP A 38 -3.69 -6.10 -8.15
CA ASP A 38 -3.05 -5.16 -7.23
C ASP A 38 -1.65 -4.76 -7.68
N PRO A 39 -1.11 -3.67 -7.09
CA PRO A 39 0.26 -3.26 -7.34
C PRO A 39 1.23 -4.44 -7.32
N PHE A 40 2.05 -4.55 -8.37
CA PHE A 40 3.03 -5.62 -8.51
C PHE A 40 3.96 -5.73 -7.30
N SER A 41 4.32 -4.59 -6.70
CA SER A 41 5.13 -4.54 -5.48
C SER A 41 4.48 -5.31 -4.33
N TRP A 42 3.16 -5.19 -4.15
CA TRP A 42 2.45 -5.90 -3.09
C TRP A 42 2.50 -7.41 -3.32
N ARG A 43 2.09 -7.87 -4.51
CA ARG A 43 2.10 -9.30 -4.86
C ARG A 43 3.48 -9.94 -4.67
N ASN A 44 4.52 -9.28 -5.16
CA ASN A 44 5.89 -9.77 -5.03
C ASN A 44 6.35 -9.85 -3.56
N HIS A 45 5.92 -8.92 -2.70
CA HIS A 45 6.28 -8.97 -1.27
C HIS A 45 5.46 -9.99 -0.48
N VAL A 46 4.23 -10.30 -0.92
CA VAL A 46 3.47 -11.45 -0.38
C VAL A 46 4.15 -12.76 -0.74
N GLU A 47 4.55 -12.96 -2.00
CA GLU A 47 5.28 -14.17 -2.44
C GLU A 47 6.61 -14.35 -1.70
N MET A 48 7.28 -13.26 -1.35
CA MET A 48 8.53 -13.27 -0.58
C MET A 48 8.33 -13.41 0.93
N GLY A 49 7.10 -13.39 1.43
CA GLY A 49 6.80 -13.42 2.87
C GLY A 49 7.31 -12.21 3.64
N LYS A 50 7.29 -11.02 3.04
CA LYS A 50 7.82 -9.80 3.65
C LYS A 50 6.74 -8.97 4.32
N GLU A 51 6.44 -9.30 5.57
CA GLU A 51 5.44 -8.64 6.42
C GLU A 51 5.75 -7.15 6.65
N LEU A 52 6.97 -6.83 7.10
CA LEU A 52 7.42 -5.45 7.39
C LEU A 52 7.31 -4.48 6.22
N PHE A 53 7.24 -5.00 4.98
CA PHE A 53 6.98 -4.15 3.82
C PHE A 53 5.59 -3.48 3.92
N PHE A 54 4.60 -4.21 4.42
CA PHE A 54 3.21 -3.76 4.50
C PHE A 54 2.94 -2.82 5.69
N ASP A 55 3.74 -2.89 6.76
CA ASP A 55 3.63 -1.97 7.92
C ASP A 55 3.80 -0.50 7.55
N SER A 56 4.54 -0.23 6.47
CA SER A 56 4.77 1.13 5.96
C SER A 56 3.61 1.70 5.14
N TRP A 57 2.49 0.98 5.02
CA TRP A 57 1.35 1.36 4.18
C TRP A 57 0.09 1.63 5.01
N ASP A 58 -0.47 2.84 4.85
CA ASP A 58 -1.70 3.30 5.51
C ASP A 58 -2.90 2.35 5.30
N GLU A 59 -2.89 1.54 4.23
CA GLU A 59 -3.94 0.55 3.97
C GLU A 59 -4.08 -0.51 5.07
N PHE A 60 -3.02 -0.75 5.83
CA PHE A 60 -2.96 -1.76 6.89
C PHE A 60 -2.79 -1.12 8.27
N GLU A 61 -2.90 0.20 8.41
CA GLU A 61 -2.68 0.93 9.67
C GLU A 61 -3.61 0.45 10.80
N GLU A 62 -4.84 0.05 10.47
CA GLU A 62 -5.81 -0.47 11.46
C GLU A 62 -5.52 -1.93 11.88
N PHE A 63 -4.49 -2.59 11.35
CA PHE A 63 -4.15 -3.95 11.76
C PHE A 63 -3.58 -3.93 13.19
N PRO A 64 -4.11 -4.77 14.11
CA PRO A 64 -3.61 -4.86 15.47
C PRO A 64 -2.13 -5.20 15.50
N GLY A 65 -1.30 -4.23 15.90
CA GLY A 65 0.15 -4.42 15.99
C GLY A 65 0.86 -4.46 14.63
N GLY A 66 0.19 -4.05 13.55
CA GLY A 66 0.70 -4.10 12.19
C GLY A 66 0.44 -5.42 11.48
N VAL A 67 1.14 -5.62 10.37
CA VAL A 67 1.08 -6.83 9.55
C VAL A 67 1.99 -7.88 10.14
N THR A 68 1.40 -9.03 10.49
CA THR A 68 2.10 -10.17 11.09
C THR A 68 2.09 -11.41 10.20
N PHE A 69 1.52 -11.28 8.99
CA PHE A 69 1.50 -12.35 8.01
C PHE A 69 1.53 -11.80 6.58
N ALA A 70 2.39 -12.38 5.74
CA ALA A 70 2.35 -12.24 4.29
C ALA A 70 2.68 -13.60 3.66
N GLY A 71 1.76 -14.17 2.90
CA GLY A 71 2.02 -15.46 2.24
C GLY A 71 0.77 -16.11 1.67
N THR A 72 0.90 -17.35 1.22
CA THR A 72 -0.22 -18.16 0.70
C THR A 72 -0.74 -19.11 1.77
N PHE A 73 -2.02 -19.48 1.68
CA PHE A 73 -2.61 -20.53 2.50
C PHE A 73 -2.80 -21.79 1.66
N PRO A 74 -2.16 -22.92 2.00
CA PRO A 74 -2.36 -24.17 1.26
C PRO A 74 -3.79 -24.71 1.38
N ASP A 75 -4.51 -24.33 2.45
CA ASP A 75 -5.84 -24.85 2.77
C ASP A 75 -6.98 -23.91 2.33
N ILE A 76 -6.66 -22.83 1.60
CA ILE A 76 -7.65 -21.94 0.99
C ILE A 76 -7.53 -22.12 -0.51
N GLU A 77 -8.63 -22.42 -1.19
CA GLU A 77 -8.71 -22.47 -2.66
C GLU A 77 -8.57 -21.05 -3.25
N SER A 78 -7.37 -20.50 -3.19
CA SER A 78 -6.95 -19.30 -3.90
C SER A 78 -5.52 -19.46 -4.37
N GLU A 79 -5.25 -19.04 -5.61
CA GLU A 79 -3.90 -18.96 -6.17
C GLU A 79 -3.19 -17.67 -5.74
N GLU A 80 -3.90 -16.78 -5.05
CA GLU A 80 -3.41 -15.47 -4.61
C GLU A 80 -2.83 -15.53 -3.20
N GLY A 81 -2.03 -14.51 -2.89
CA GLY A 81 -1.43 -14.34 -1.57
C GLY A 81 -2.32 -13.53 -0.63
N PHE A 82 -2.04 -13.63 0.66
CA PHE A 82 -2.76 -12.97 1.74
C PHE A 82 -1.81 -12.14 2.61
N VAL A 83 -2.36 -11.06 3.17
CA VAL A 83 -1.74 -10.26 4.21
C VAL A 83 -2.63 -10.32 5.45
N GLY A 84 -2.05 -10.36 6.65
CA GLY A 84 -2.83 -10.53 7.87
C GLY A 84 -2.21 -9.98 9.13
N PHE A 85 -2.96 -10.13 10.22
CA PHE A 85 -2.61 -9.67 11.56
C PHE A 85 -2.91 -10.75 12.61
N ASP A 86 -2.29 -10.62 13.78
CA ASP A 86 -2.42 -11.53 14.90
C ASP A 86 -2.71 -10.75 16.19
N THR A 87 -3.77 -11.13 16.89
CA THR A 87 -4.18 -10.50 18.14
C THR A 87 -3.63 -11.20 19.39
N GLU A 88 -2.83 -12.28 19.25
CA GLU A 88 -2.17 -12.98 20.37
C GLU A 88 -1.40 -12.03 21.32
N PRO A 89 -0.65 -11.01 20.84
CA PRO A 89 0.13 -10.14 21.72
C PRO A 89 -0.71 -9.25 22.65
N PHE A 90 -2.02 -9.15 22.41
CA PHE A 90 -2.92 -8.25 23.11
C PHE A 90 -3.61 -8.93 24.30
N THR A 91 -4.24 -8.13 25.15
CA THR A 91 -4.94 -8.68 26.31
C THR A 91 -6.10 -9.56 25.84
N PRO A 92 -6.32 -10.76 26.42
CA PRO A 92 -7.45 -11.59 26.03
C PRO A 92 -8.79 -10.85 26.11
N GLY A 93 -9.52 -10.83 25.00
CA GLY A 93 -10.80 -10.11 24.86
C GLY A 93 -10.68 -8.63 24.48
N GLU A 94 -9.47 -8.10 24.25
CA GLU A 94 -9.25 -6.75 23.73
C GLU A 94 -9.77 -6.59 22.30
N TYR A 95 -9.60 -7.63 21.48
CA TYR A 95 -10.18 -7.73 20.14
C TYR A 95 -11.22 -8.84 20.09
N THR A 96 -12.42 -8.49 19.63
CA THR A 96 -13.48 -9.45 19.35
C THR A 96 -13.43 -9.95 17.91
N GLN A 97 -14.20 -11.00 17.62
CA GLN A 97 -14.38 -11.47 16.25
C GLN A 97 -14.94 -10.35 15.35
N GLU A 98 -15.92 -9.59 15.85
CA GLU A 98 -16.54 -8.48 15.14
C GLU A 98 -15.54 -7.36 14.81
N ASP A 99 -14.66 -7.01 15.76
CA ASP A 99 -13.62 -5.99 15.52
C ASP A 99 -12.69 -6.43 14.38
N CYS A 100 -12.26 -7.69 14.38
CA CYS A 100 -11.41 -8.24 13.32
C CYS A 100 -12.12 -8.21 11.95
N ILE A 101 -13.40 -8.55 11.92
CA ILE A 101 -14.21 -8.50 10.68
C ILE A 101 -14.32 -7.06 10.17
N ASP A 102 -14.57 -6.09 11.05
CA ASP A 102 -14.74 -4.69 10.66
C ASP A 102 -13.43 -4.06 10.16
N ILE A 103 -12.29 -4.41 10.77
CA ILE A 103 -10.95 -4.06 10.26
C ILE A 103 -10.78 -4.59 8.83
N LEU A 104 -11.03 -5.88 8.61
CA LEU A 104 -10.90 -6.49 7.27
C LEU A 104 -11.85 -5.86 6.24
N LYS A 105 -13.08 -5.49 6.62
CA LYS A 105 -14.02 -4.78 5.74
C LYS A 105 -13.52 -3.40 5.34
N LYS A 106 -12.97 -2.64 6.29
CA LYS A 106 -12.39 -1.32 5.98
C LYS A 106 -11.18 -1.46 5.07
N THR A 107 -10.24 -2.35 5.39
CA THR A 107 -9.07 -2.63 4.56
C THR A 107 -9.48 -3.07 3.15
N ALA A 108 -10.46 -3.97 3.01
CA ALA A 108 -10.96 -4.40 1.69
C ALA A 108 -11.45 -3.24 0.83
N ASN A 109 -12.19 -2.29 1.42
CA ASN A 109 -12.67 -1.10 0.72
C ASN A 109 -11.51 -0.21 0.25
N ILE A 110 -10.53 0.05 1.13
CA ILE A 110 -9.37 0.89 0.79
C ILE A 110 -8.56 0.25 -0.34
N LEU A 111 -8.26 -1.05 -0.21
CA LEU A 111 -7.54 -1.80 -1.23
C LEU A 111 -8.28 -1.77 -2.58
N ALA A 112 -9.61 -1.95 -2.58
CA ALA A 112 -10.41 -1.91 -3.81
C ALA A 112 -10.39 -0.55 -4.50
N ILE A 113 -10.39 0.56 -3.74
CA ILE A 113 -10.23 1.91 -4.29
C ILE A 113 -8.87 2.04 -4.97
N ARG A 114 -7.79 1.57 -4.33
CA ARG A 114 -6.44 1.58 -4.91
C ARG A 114 -6.33 0.75 -6.18
N THR A 115 -6.84 -0.48 -6.18
CA THR A 115 -6.81 -1.36 -7.35
C THR A 115 -7.50 -0.68 -8.53
N ARG A 116 -8.68 -0.11 -8.32
CA ARG A 116 -9.43 0.60 -9.38
C ARG A 116 -8.64 1.80 -9.91
N ALA A 117 -8.05 2.60 -9.02
CA ALA A 117 -7.22 3.73 -9.42
C ALA A 117 -6.01 3.30 -10.27
N ALA A 118 -5.36 2.18 -9.91
CA ALA A 118 -4.26 1.62 -10.68
C ALA A 118 -4.72 1.10 -12.06
N GLU A 119 -5.85 0.40 -12.12
CA GLU A 119 -6.44 -0.11 -13.37
C GLU A 119 -6.83 1.03 -14.32
N GLU A 120 -7.47 2.09 -13.82
CA GLU A 120 -7.84 3.28 -14.59
C GLU A 120 -6.60 4.01 -15.14
N ALA A 121 -5.53 4.09 -14.35
CA ALA A 121 -4.25 4.66 -14.78
C ALA A 121 -3.57 3.82 -15.88
N ILE A 122 -3.73 2.50 -15.89
CA ILE A 122 -3.19 1.62 -16.94
C ILE A 122 -4.05 1.67 -18.20
N ALA A 123 -5.37 1.64 -18.06
CA ALA A 123 -6.31 1.68 -19.19
C ALA A 123 -6.22 3.00 -19.97
N SER A 124 -6.01 4.12 -19.28
CA SER A 124 -5.79 5.42 -19.92
C SER A 124 -4.49 5.48 -20.74
N ARG A 125 -3.46 4.68 -20.43
CA ARG A 125 -2.23 4.55 -21.25
C ARG A 125 -2.41 3.67 -22.49
N LYS A 126 -3.22 2.61 -22.42
CA LYS A 126 -3.46 1.71 -23.57
C LYS A 126 -4.31 2.38 -24.67
N ASN A 127 -5.16 3.34 -24.29
CA ASN A 127 -5.99 4.10 -25.22
C ASN A 127 -5.32 5.38 -25.78
N SER A 128 -4.06 5.66 -25.39
CA SER A 128 -3.28 6.79 -25.90
C SER A 128 -2.30 6.37 -27.00
N GLU A 129 -2.80 5.91 -28.14
CA GLU A 129 -2.17 6.11 -29.45
C GLU A 129 -2.80 7.34 -30.13
N PRO A 130 -2.05 8.08 -30.97
CA PRO A 130 -2.23 9.53 -31.08
C PRO A 130 -3.43 9.89 -31.95
N LYS A 131 -4.55 10.22 -31.30
CA LYS A 131 -5.60 11.04 -31.92
C LYS A 131 -5.66 12.40 -31.23
N ASN A 132 -5.10 13.37 -31.93
CA ASN A 132 -5.25 14.82 -31.74
C ASN A 132 -6.58 15.21 -31.09
N LYS A 133 -6.55 15.53 -29.79
CA LYS A 133 -7.13 16.75 -29.19
C LYS A 133 -6.79 16.80 -27.71
N SER A 134 -6.03 17.83 -27.37
CA SER A 134 -5.57 18.23 -26.05
C SER A 134 -6.64 18.15 -24.96
N ASN A 135 -6.41 17.33 -23.93
CA ASN A 135 -7.16 17.40 -22.69
C ASN A 135 -6.16 17.61 -21.54
N LYS A 136 -6.25 18.75 -20.86
CA LYS A 136 -5.28 19.23 -19.85
C LYS A 136 -4.98 18.19 -18.76
N LYS A 137 -5.96 17.32 -18.46
CA LYS A 137 -5.87 16.18 -17.54
C LYS A 137 -4.82 15.13 -17.94
N SER A 138 -4.65 14.85 -19.25
CA SER A 138 -3.68 13.85 -19.72
C SER A 138 -2.23 14.34 -19.63
N LYS A 139 -2.01 15.66 -19.70
CA LYS A 139 -0.68 16.26 -19.48
C LYS A 139 -0.24 16.12 -18.03
N ASN A 140 -1.17 16.22 -17.09
CA ASN A 140 -0.86 16.15 -15.67
C ASN A 140 -0.58 14.71 -15.22
N VAL A 141 -1.30 13.71 -15.74
CA VAL A 141 -0.93 12.29 -15.53
C VAL A 141 0.49 12.02 -16.07
N GLY A 142 0.89 12.65 -17.18
CA GLY A 142 2.26 12.60 -17.69
C GLY A 142 3.32 12.99 -16.65
N LEU A 143 3.03 13.96 -15.77
CA LEU A 143 3.95 14.39 -14.71
C LEU A 143 4.20 13.26 -13.68
N LEU A 144 3.16 12.52 -13.28
CA LEU A 144 3.34 11.37 -12.39
C LEU A 144 4.17 10.26 -13.05
N LEU A 145 3.98 10.05 -14.36
CA LEU A 145 4.75 9.05 -15.10
C LEU A 145 6.23 9.42 -15.21
N GLU A 146 6.50 10.70 -15.48
CA GLU A 146 7.86 11.25 -15.51
C GLU A 146 8.51 11.13 -14.13
N ALA A 147 7.78 11.43 -13.05
CA ALA A 147 8.29 11.26 -11.69
C ALA A 147 8.64 9.81 -11.36
N VAL A 148 7.78 8.85 -11.71
CA VAL A 148 8.06 7.41 -11.51
C VAL A 148 9.28 6.96 -12.32
N ASN A 149 9.42 7.43 -13.56
CA ASN A 149 10.58 7.11 -14.39
C ASN A 149 11.88 7.72 -13.83
N ASP A 150 11.82 8.95 -13.32
CA ASP A 150 12.95 9.59 -12.66
C ASP A 150 13.36 8.86 -11.36
N LEU A 151 12.40 8.40 -10.56
CA LEU A 151 12.66 7.54 -9.39
C LEU A 151 13.34 6.21 -9.76
N ALA A 152 12.85 5.55 -10.81
CA ALA A 152 13.47 4.32 -11.32
C ALA A 152 14.91 4.55 -11.79
N ASN A 153 15.16 5.68 -12.48
CA ASN A 153 16.51 6.07 -12.90
C ASN A 153 17.40 6.42 -11.70
N ALA A 154 16.87 7.09 -10.67
CA ALA A 154 17.59 7.40 -9.44
C ALA A 154 18.03 6.10 -8.73
N SER A 155 17.15 5.11 -8.62
CA SER A 155 17.49 3.78 -8.06
C SER A 155 18.63 3.12 -8.84
N ALA A 156 18.53 3.10 -10.18
CA ALA A 156 19.56 2.52 -11.04
C ALA A 156 20.89 3.29 -11.02
N PHE A 157 20.88 4.60 -10.72
CA PHE A 157 22.10 5.40 -10.54
C PHE A 157 22.71 5.24 -9.16
N ASN A 158 21.90 4.99 -8.13
CA ASN A 158 22.35 4.73 -6.77
C ASN A 158 23.14 3.41 -6.70
N GLU A 159 22.64 2.36 -7.36
CA GLU A 159 23.36 1.08 -7.52
C GLU A 159 24.71 1.20 -8.26
N ARG A 160 24.94 2.32 -8.95
CA ARG A 160 26.16 2.60 -9.73
C ARG A 160 27.02 3.70 -9.11
N ASP A 161 26.76 4.06 -7.85
CA ASP A 161 27.45 5.12 -7.10
C ASP A 161 27.47 6.50 -7.79
N LYS A 162 26.48 6.80 -8.63
CA LYS A 162 26.37 8.08 -9.35
C LYS A 162 25.55 9.11 -8.57
N LYS A 163 26.00 9.49 -7.38
CA LYS A 163 25.28 10.34 -6.42
C LYS A 163 24.72 11.64 -7.03
N ASP A 164 25.50 12.33 -7.86
CA ASP A 164 25.04 13.58 -8.51
C ASP A 164 23.85 13.36 -9.47
N LYS A 165 23.76 12.18 -10.09
CA LYS A 165 22.65 11.82 -10.98
C LYS A 165 21.43 11.31 -10.22
N VAL A 166 21.63 10.80 -9.00
CA VAL A 166 20.55 10.41 -8.10
C VAL A 166 19.83 11.66 -7.62
N SER A 167 20.54 12.67 -7.13
CA SER A 167 19.96 13.92 -6.66
C SER A 167 19.22 14.66 -7.79
N GLU A 168 19.81 14.76 -8.98
CA GLU A 168 19.17 15.38 -10.15
C GLU A 168 17.82 14.72 -10.50
N ARG A 169 17.75 13.39 -10.41
CA ARG A 169 16.52 12.62 -10.72
C ARG A 169 15.48 12.71 -9.60
N LEU A 170 15.90 12.68 -8.34
CA LEU A 170 15.00 12.87 -7.21
C LEU A 170 14.39 14.29 -7.22
N ASP A 171 15.17 15.31 -7.55
CA ASP A 171 14.68 16.69 -7.70
C ASP A 171 13.66 16.82 -8.85
N SER A 172 13.94 16.17 -9.99
CA SER A 172 13.02 16.13 -11.13
C SER A 172 11.71 15.43 -10.78
N ALA A 173 11.78 14.28 -10.10
CA ALA A 173 10.61 13.56 -9.62
C ALA A 173 9.79 14.41 -8.63
N GLY A 174 10.45 15.05 -7.65
CA GLY A 174 9.79 15.91 -6.68
C GLY A 174 9.07 17.10 -7.31
N LYS A 175 9.68 17.74 -8.32
CA LYS A 175 9.05 18.83 -9.08
C LYS A 175 7.81 18.37 -9.83
N ASN A 176 7.89 17.21 -10.48
CA ASN A 176 6.78 16.66 -11.25
C ASN A 176 5.60 16.24 -10.37
N VAL A 177 5.86 15.64 -9.21
CA VAL A 177 4.83 15.35 -8.19
C VAL A 177 4.21 16.65 -7.67
N THR A 178 5.03 17.66 -7.34
CA THR A 178 4.52 18.96 -6.85
C THR A 178 3.63 19.63 -7.89
N LEU A 179 4.03 19.64 -9.16
CA LEU A 179 3.20 20.19 -10.24
C LEU A 179 1.89 19.40 -10.38
N PHE A 180 1.91 18.08 -10.23
CA PHE A 180 0.68 17.28 -10.25
C PHE A 180 -0.27 17.66 -9.11
N LEU A 181 0.24 17.72 -7.87
CA LEU A 181 -0.56 18.08 -6.69
C LEU A 181 -1.22 19.46 -6.83
N VAL A 182 -0.49 20.45 -7.35
CA VAL A 182 -1.01 21.80 -7.55
C VAL A 182 -2.00 21.85 -8.71
N ASN A 183 -1.67 21.26 -9.86
CA ASN A 183 -2.44 21.42 -11.08
C ASN A 183 -3.68 20.50 -11.15
N GLU A 184 -3.62 19.32 -10.54
CA GLU A 184 -4.65 18.30 -10.64
C GLU A 184 -5.47 18.16 -9.35
N LEU A 185 -4.81 18.22 -8.19
CA LEU A 185 -5.48 18.10 -6.89
C LEU A 185 -5.75 19.45 -6.23
N HIS A 186 -5.34 20.55 -6.86
CA HIS A 186 -5.53 21.92 -6.37
C HIS A 186 -4.99 22.16 -4.96
N VAL A 187 -3.96 21.40 -4.57
CA VAL A 187 -3.25 21.59 -3.30
C VAL A 187 -2.51 22.92 -3.37
N LYS A 188 -2.62 23.73 -2.31
CA LYS A 188 -1.89 25.01 -2.27
C LYS A 188 -0.40 24.74 -2.11
N PRO A 189 0.48 25.45 -2.83
CA PRO A 189 1.92 25.32 -2.65
C PRO A 189 2.40 25.54 -1.21
N SER A 190 1.70 26.39 -0.44
CA SER A 190 1.95 26.61 0.99
C SER A 190 1.80 25.35 1.83
N ASP A 191 0.83 24.50 1.50
CA ASP A 191 0.49 23.31 2.27
C ASP A 191 1.50 22.18 1.97
N ILE A 192 1.98 22.12 0.72
CA ILE A 192 3.08 21.24 0.31
C ILE A 192 4.39 21.64 1.00
N ALA A 193 4.69 22.94 1.05
CA ALA A 193 5.87 23.47 1.72
C ALA A 193 5.82 23.22 3.23
N MET A 194 4.65 23.42 3.86
CA MET A 194 4.45 23.13 5.29
C MET A 194 4.64 21.64 5.60
N PHE A 195 4.13 20.74 4.76
CA PHE A 195 4.36 19.30 4.90
C PHE A 195 5.84 18.91 4.76
N THR A 196 6.56 19.54 3.82
CA THR A 196 8.00 19.27 3.62
C THR A 196 8.83 19.77 4.81
N ILE A 197 8.52 20.96 5.34
CA ILE A 197 9.15 21.50 6.56
C ILE A 197 8.84 20.61 7.77
N LEU A 198 7.59 20.20 7.96
CA LEU A 198 7.20 19.30 9.04
C LEU A 198 7.91 17.95 8.94
N LYS A 199 8.02 17.37 7.74
CA LYS A 199 8.78 16.14 7.53
C LYS A 199 10.25 16.31 7.87
N THR A 200 10.90 17.38 7.42
CA THR A 200 12.32 17.62 7.74
C THR A 200 12.53 17.81 9.24
N VAL A 201 11.68 18.60 9.91
CA VAL A 201 11.77 18.80 11.37
C VAL A 201 11.52 17.51 12.15
N LEU A 202 10.57 16.68 11.70
CA LEU A 202 10.27 15.38 12.34
C LEU A 202 11.30 14.29 12.03
N SER A 203 12.01 14.38 10.90
CA SER A 203 13.08 13.43 10.53
C SER A 203 14.45 13.82 11.08
N GLU A 204 14.64 15.07 11.52
CA GLU A 204 15.87 15.51 12.21
C GLU A 204 15.93 15.02 13.67
N ASP A 205 14.81 14.58 14.26
CA ASP A 205 14.77 13.98 15.60
C ASP A 205 15.13 12.48 15.62
N ASP A 206 15.25 11.83 14.44
CA ASP A 206 15.56 10.39 14.31
C ASP A 206 17.06 10.09 14.08
N GLU A 207 17.95 11.10 14.07
CA GLU A 207 19.41 10.90 13.90
C GLU A 207 20.21 10.82 15.22
N ASP A 208 19.57 10.93 16.38
CA ASP A 208 20.20 10.77 17.70
C ASP A 208 19.60 9.58 18.49
N GLU A 209 19.90 8.33 18.08
CA GLU A 209 19.95 7.15 18.99
C GLU A 209 20.80 5.99 18.42
#